data_AF-A0A1E4GGE4-F1
#
_entry.id   AF-A0A1E4GGE4-F1
#
_cell.length_a   1.000
_cell.length_b   1.000
_cell.length_c   1.000
_cell.angle_alpha   90.00
_cell.angle_beta   90.00
_cell.angle_gamma   90.00
#
_symmetry.space_group_name_H-M   'P 1'
#
loop_
_entity.id
_entity.type
_entity.pdbx_description
1 polymer ?
#
loop_
_entity_poly.entity_id
_entity_poly.type
_entity_poly.pdbx_seq_one_letter_code
_entity_poly.pdbx_strand_id
1 'polypeptide(L)'
;MPDLEKFKTSVAAIARDAKEETGAFIARLKSLSAEEFLRLSRRDVERLSLAQYIDVARAIAPDILPIAATQAADPEPDKPSFNWTPRRLYAIAISASIALGFAGFLAAPIVTEAVFDAPLVRSRTVLDWPACHRLTAEVDGCVYHPTQDLSWDYVAAMLEMDLDILHRNNAHLPQNMVPRASQLVVWRYQGHLEN
;
A
#
# COMPACT_ATOMS: atom_id res chain seq x y z
N MET A 1 -0.74 40.01 -17.69
CA MET A 1 -0.64 39.22 -16.45
C MET A 1 -1.99 38.52 -16.24
N PRO A 2 -2.05 37.19 -16.16
CA PRO A 2 -3.27 36.50 -15.81
C PRO A 2 -3.68 36.89 -14.37
N ASP A 3 -4.97 37.12 -14.19
CA ASP A 3 -5.59 37.62 -12.96
C ASP A 3 -5.54 36.53 -11.87
N LEU A 4 -4.63 36.69 -10.92
CA LEU A 4 -4.35 35.72 -9.85
C LEU A 4 -5.60 35.41 -9.01
N GLU A 5 -6.49 36.38 -8.83
CA GLU A 5 -7.71 36.18 -8.04
C GLU A 5 -8.72 35.31 -8.80
N LYS A 6 -8.87 35.52 -10.11
CA LYS A 6 -9.68 34.63 -10.95
C LYS A 6 -9.13 33.20 -10.95
N PHE A 7 -7.82 33.04 -11.00
CA PHE A 7 -7.19 31.72 -10.93
C PHE A 7 -7.50 31.00 -9.60
N LYS A 8 -7.35 31.68 -8.46
CA LYS A 8 -7.67 31.09 -7.14
C LYS A 8 -9.13 30.68 -7.03
N THR A 9 -10.06 31.51 -7.51
CA THR A 9 -11.49 31.19 -7.50
C THR A 9 -11.80 29.97 -8.38
N SER A 10 -11.20 29.88 -9.56
CA SER A 10 -11.36 28.73 -10.44
C SER A 10 -10.80 27.45 -9.83
N VAL A 11 -9.62 27.50 -9.21
CA VAL A 11 -9.03 26.32 -8.54
C VAL A 11 -9.90 25.87 -7.36
N ALA A 12 -10.42 26.80 -6.56
CA ALA A 12 -11.31 26.47 -5.45
C ALA A 12 -12.62 25.83 -5.92
N ALA A 13 -13.20 26.32 -7.02
CA ALA A 13 -14.39 25.73 -7.62
C ALA A 13 -14.10 24.30 -8.12
N ILE A 14 -13.01 24.09 -8.87
CA ILE A 14 -12.61 22.77 -9.38
C ILE A 14 -12.38 21.79 -8.22
N ALA A 15 -11.72 22.23 -7.14
CA ALA A 15 -11.46 21.40 -5.97
C ALA A 15 -12.75 20.98 -5.25
N ARG A 16 -13.74 21.89 -5.17
CA ARG A 16 -15.05 21.59 -4.60
C ARG A 16 -15.80 20.59 -5.47
N ASP A 17 -15.86 20.83 -6.77
CA ASP A 17 -16.60 19.99 -7.71
C ASP A 17 -16.00 18.57 -7.74
N ALA A 18 -14.66 18.45 -7.75
CA ALA A 18 -13.96 17.17 -7.65
C ALA A 18 -14.25 16.42 -6.33
N LYS A 19 -14.41 17.15 -5.22
CA LYS A 19 -14.77 16.56 -3.92
C LYS A 19 -16.20 16.05 -3.92
N GLU A 20 -17.13 16.80 -4.49
CA GLU A 20 -18.54 16.38 -4.64
C GLU A 20 -18.66 15.14 -5.53
N GLU A 21 -17.97 15.12 -6.67
CA GLU A 21 -17.94 13.96 -7.58
C GLU A 21 -17.35 12.72 -6.90
N THR A 22 -16.24 12.89 -6.17
CA THR A 22 -15.61 11.79 -5.42
C THR A 22 -16.54 11.28 -4.33
N GLY A 23 -17.23 12.17 -3.61
CA GLY A 23 -18.20 11.80 -2.58
C GLY A 23 -19.39 11.02 -3.15
N ALA A 24 -19.95 11.48 -4.27
CA ALA A 24 -21.04 10.80 -4.96
C ALA A 24 -20.62 9.41 -5.48
N PHE A 25 -19.39 9.30 -6.01
CA PHE A 25 -18.82 8.03 -6.45
C PHE A 25 -18.69 7.04 -5.29
N ILE A 26 -18.10 7.44 -4.16
CA ILE A 26 -17.96 6.58 -2.97
C ILE A 26 -19.33 6.16 -2.45
N ALA A 27 -20.29 7.09 -2.35
CA ALA A 27 -21.65 6.78 -1.91
C ALA A 27 -22.31 5.71 -2.81
N ARG A 28 -22.11 5.81 -4.13
CA ARG A 28 -22.58 4.79 -5.08
C ARG A 28 -21.89 3.45 -4.85
N LEU A 29 -20.58 3.42 -4.64
CA LEU A 29 -19.87 2.18 -4.38
C LEU A 29 -20.35 1.49 -3.10
N LYS A 30 -20.62 2.25 -2.03
CA LYS A 30 -21.17 1.71 -0.78
C LYS A 30 -22.55 1.07 -0.91
N SER A 31 -23.32 1.44 -1.93
CA SER A 31 -24.62 0.81 -2.22
C SER A 31 -24.54 -0.47 -3.03
N LEU A 32 -23.34 -0.87 -3.50
CA LEU A 32 -23.16 -2.11 -4.27
C LEU A 32 -23.14 -3.33 -3.35
N SER A 33 -23.56 -4.47 -3.90
CA SER A 33 -23.31 -5.77 -3.27
C SER A 33 -21.83 -6.17 -3.36
N ALA A 34 -21.39 -7.11 -2.52
CA ALA A 34 -20.01 -7.61 -2.52
C ALA A 34 -19.60 -8.19 -3.88
N GLU A 35 -20.50 -8.92 -4.53
CA GLU A 35 -20.25 -9.53 -5.84
C GLU A 35 -20.11 -8.47 -6.95
N GLU A 36 -20.91 -7.41 -6.91
CA GLU A 36 -20.82 -6.29 -7.86
C GLU A 36 -19.55 -5.47 -7.63
N PHE A 37 -19.14 -5.29 -6.38
CA PHE A 37 -17.90 -4.61 -6.05
C PHE A 37 -16.67 -5.35 -6.60
N LEU A 38 -16.66 -6.68 -6.54
CA LEU A 38 -15.60 -7.51 -7.13
C LEU A 38 -15.55 -7.45 -8.66
N ARG A 39 -16.64 -7.05 -9.31
CA ARG A 39 -16.73 -6.87 -10.77
C ARG A 39 -16.36 -5.46 -11.24
N LEU A 40 -16.00 -4.56 -10.33
CA LEU A 40 -15.59 -3.20 -10.71
C LEU A 40 -14.37 -3.22 -11.62
N SER A 41 -14.31 -2.23 -12.51
CA SER A 41 -13.17 -2.08 -13.39
C SER A 41 -11.93 -1.66 -12.58
N ARG A 42 -10.74 -2.07 -13.04
CA ARG A 42 -9.46 -1.68 -12.42
C ARG A 42 -9.34 -0.15 -12.28
N ARG A 43 -9.83 0.60 -13.26
CA ARG A 43 -9.83 2.07 -13.26
C ARG A 43 -10.65 2.66 -12.12
N ASP A 44 -11.79 2.04 -11.78
CA ASP A 44 -12.66 2.51 -10.71
C ASP A 44 -12.06 2.26 -9.33
N VAL A 45 -11.32 1.15 -9.17
CA VAL A 45 -10.58 0.82 -7.94
C VAL A 45 -9.37 1.74 -7.75
N GLU A 46 -8.60 2.01 -8.82
CA GLU A 46 -7.42 2.90 -8.78
C GLU A 46 -7.76 4.36 -8.46
N ARG A 47 -9.01 4.79 -8.65
CA ARG A 47 -9.48 6.13 -8.26
C ARG A 47 -9.69 6.28 -6.75
N LEU A 48 -9.75 5.19 -6.00
CA LEU A 48 -9.95 5.22 -4.55
C LEU A 48 -8.60 5.31 -3.84
N SER A 49 -8.50 6.19 -2.85
CA SER A 49 -7.43 6.09 -1.86
C SER A 49 -7.62 4.83 -1.02
N LEU A 50 -6.53 4.33 -0.41
CA LEU A 50 -6.58 3.16 0.46
C LEU A 50 -7.63 3.30 1.59
N ALA A 51 -7.74 4.49 2.17
CA ALA A 51 -8.73 4.78 3.21
C ALA A 51 -10.17 4.70 2.67
N GLN A 52 -10.43 5.20 1.46
CA GLN A 52 -11.74 5.15 0.82
C GLN A 52 -12.10 3.71 0.42
N TYR A 53 -11.13 2.93 -0.05
CA TYR A 53 -11.31 1.52 -0.35
C TYR A 53 -11.72 0.72 0.90
N ILE A 54 -11.01 0.92 2.01
CA ILE A 54 -11.33 0.24 3.30
C ILE A 54 -12.72 0.63 3.79
N ASP A 55 -13.09 1.91 3.70
CA ASP A 55 -14.39 2.43 4.11
C ASP A 55 -15.54 1.84 3.26
N VAL A 56 -15.34 1.71 1.95
CA VAL A 56 -16.30 1.03 1.06
C VAL A 56 -16.37 -0.47 1.34
N ALA A 57 -15.22 -1.15 1.48
CA ALA A 57 -15.18 -2.58 1.76
C ALA A 57 -15.86 -2.94 3.09
N ARG A 58 -15.69 -2.09 4.13
CA ARG A 58 -16.37 -2.26 5.42
C ARG A 58 -17.89 -2.09 5.31
N ALA A 59 -18.36 -1.20 4.45
CA ALA A 59 -19.79 -1.00 4.23
C ALA A 59 -20.45 -2.20 3.51
N ILE A 60 -19.71 -2.85 2.61
CA ILE A 60 -20.22 -3.92 1.74
C ILE A 60 -20.05 -5.31 2.38
N ALA A 61 -18.94 -5.54 3.09
CA ALA A 61 -18.60 -6.82 3.69
C ALA A 61 -18.00 -6.63 5.10
N PRO A 62 -18.83 -6.27 6.10
CA PRO A 62 -18.37 -6.01 7.46
C PRO A 62 -17.72 -7.24 8.14
N ASP A 63 -18.10 -8.45 7.71
CA ASP A 63 -17.71 -9.70 8.36
C ASP A 63 -16.38 -10.31 7.85
N ILE A 64 -15.86 -9.83 6.71
CA ILE A 64 -14.68 -10.40 6.05
C ILE A 64 -13.39 -9.68 6.45
N LEU A 65 -13.50 -8.41 6.87
CA LEU A 65 -12.36 -7.66 7.36
C LEU A 65 -12.11 -8.06 8.83
N PRO A 66 -10.97 -8.66 9.20
CA PRO A 66 -10.64 -8.83 10.59
C PRO A 66 -10.68 -7.45 11.24
N ILE A 67 -11.38 -7.36 12.37
CA ILE A 67 -11.44 -6.17 13.22
C ILE A 67 -9.99 -5.79 13.53
N ALA A 68 -9.41 -4.88 12.73
CA ALA A 68 -8.26 -4.12 13.16
C ALA A 68 -8.76 -3.39 14.39
N ALA A 69 -8.21 -3.81 15.53
CA ALA A 69 -8.49 -3.34 16.86
C ALA A 69 -9.01 -1.90 16.87
N THR A 70 -10.18 -1.75 17.49
CA THR A 70 -10.41 -0.72 18.50
C THR A 70 -9.14 0.10 18.73
N GLN A 71 -9.04 1.29 18.11
CA GLN A 71 -8.34 2.36 18.81
C GLN A 71 -9.22 2.62 20.02
N ALA A 72 -8.90 1.90 21.09
CA ALA A 72 -9.38 2.17 22.42
C ALA A 72 -9.16 3.66 22.63
N ALA A 73 -10.24 4.36 22.96
CA ALA A 73 -10.15 5.65 23.59
C ALA A 73 -9.26 5.45 24.83
N ASP A 74 -8.03 5.93 24.76
CA ASP A 74 -7.22 6.11 25.96
C ASP A 74 -7.87 7.23 26.79
N PRO A 75 -7.90 7.10 28.13
CA PRO A 75 -8.64 7.98 28.99
C PRO A 75 -8.02 9.38 28.99
N GLU A 76 -8.93 10.36 28.92
CA GLU A 76 -8.71 11.79 29.04
C GLU A 76 -7.74 12.14 30.18
N PRO A 77 -6.58 12.77 29.92
CA PRO A 77 -5.87 13.47 30.97
C PRO A 77 -6.55 14.83 31.16
N ASP A 78 -7.04 15.01 32.38
CA ASP A 78 -7.56 16.23 33.00
C ASP A 78 -7.12 17.52 32.30
N LYS A 79 -8.08 18.24 31.69
CA LYS A 79 -7.84 19.57 31.12
C LYS A 79 -7.92 20.63 32.23
N PRO A 80 -6.90 21.49 32.42
CA PRO A 80 -7.14 22.78 33.03
C PRO A 80 -7.94 23.65 32.05
N SER A 81 -9.06 24.16 32.54
CA SER A 81 -9.96 25.06 31.82
C SER A 81 -9.24 26.37 31.48
N PHE A 82 -9.09 26.66 30.19
CA PHE A 82 -8.72 27.99 29.74
C PHE A 82 -9.71 28.48 28.69
N ASN A 83 -10.69 29.25 29.18
CA ASN A 83 -11.67 29.98 28.40
C ASN A 83 -11.00 31.08 27.58
N TRP A 84 -10.76 30.86 26.28
CA TRP A 84 -10.39 31.96 25.38
C TRP A 84 -11.31 32.00 24.14
N THR A 85 -11.77 33.21 23.89
CA THR A 85 -12.92 33.60 23.09
C THR A 85 -12.72 33.40 21.57
N PRO A 86 -13.80 33.12 20.82
CA PRO A 86 -13.73 32.67 19.43
C PRO A 86 -13.75 33.87 18.48
N ARG A 87 -12.63 34.54 18.25
CA ARG A 87 -12.58 35.55 17.16
C ARG A 87 -11.22 35.74 16.48
N ARG A 88 -10.18 34.99 16.85
CA ARG A 88 -8.83 35.09 16.25
C ARG A 88 -8.21 33.75 15.82
N LEU A 89 -9.01 32.71 15.57
CA LEU A 89 -8.52 31.37 15.23
C LEU A 89 -8.60 30.99 13.73
N TYR A 90 -9.15 31.85 12.86
CA TYR A 90 -9.19 31.53 11.43
C TYR A 90 -7.89 31.89 10.67
N ALA A 91 -7.03 32.76 11.21
CA ALA A 91 -5.80 33.17 10.54
C ALA A 91 -4.57 32.31 10.89
N ILE A 92 -4.59 31.56 11.99
CA ILE A 92 -3.45 30.70 12.42
C ILE A 92 -3.61 29.25 11.91
N ALA A 93 -4.84 28.80 11.62
CA ALA A 93 -5.09 27.44 11.13
C ALA A 93 -4.50 27.16 9.73
N ILE A 94 -4.30 28.20 8.91
CA ILE A 94 -3.70 28.04 7.57
C ILE A 94 -2.16 28.07 7.65
N SER A 95 -1.57 28.85 8.55
CA SER A 95 -0.10 28.91 8.69
C SER A 95 0.47 27.72 9.48
N ALA A 96 -0.29 27.13 10.41
CA ALA A 96 0.13 25.93 11.14
C ALA A 96 0.12 24.67 10.25
N SER A 97 -0.72 24.63 9.20
CA SER A 97 -0.76 23.51 8.25
C SER A 97 0.47 23.47 7.34
N ILE A 98 1.09 24.62 7.06
CA ILE A 98 2.34 24.68 6.27
C ILE A 98 3.56 24.38 7.16
N ALA A 99 3.57 24.83 8.42
CA ALA A 99 4.71 24.57 9.32
C ALA A 99 4.77 23.12 9.84
N LEU A 100 3.64 22.46 10.11
CA LEU A 100 3.61 21.03 10.43
C LEU A 100 3.76 20.12 9.21
N GLY A 101 3.41 20.61 8.01
CA GLY A 101 3.76 19.94 6.75
C GLY A 101 5.28 19.91 6.52
N PHE A 102 6.01 20.95 6.91
CA PHE A 102 7.48 21.00 6.80
C PHE A 102 8.21 20.30 7.95
N ALA A 103 7.69 20.32 9.18
CA ALA A 103 8.32 19.60 10.30
C ALA A 103 8.10 18.08 10.21
N GLY A 104 6.96 17.62 9.68
CA GLY A 104 6.73 16.20 9.39
C GLY A 104 7.54 15.67 8.20
N PHE A 105 7.95 16.54 7.27
CA PHE A 105 8.84 16.19 6.17
C PHE A 105 10.31 16.08 6.61
N LEU A 106 10.69 16.70 7.73
CA LEU A 106 12.05 16.62 8.30
C LEU A 106 12.20 15.54 9.39
N ALA A 107 11.09 14.92 9.82
CA ALA A 107 11.07 13.76 10.70
C ALA A 107 10.67 12.46 9.98
N ALA A 108 10.44 12.51 8.66
CA ALA A 108 10.72 11.34 7.86
C ALA A 108 12.23 11.09 7.99
N PRO A 109 12.70 9.86 8.28
CA PRO A 109 14.08 9.57 7.94
C PRO A 109 14.20 9.97 6.47
N ILE A 110 15.06 10.95 6.20
CA ILE A 110 15.59 11.14 4.88
C ILE A 110 16.32 9.82 4.63
N VAL A 111 15.58 8.85 4.11
CA VAL A 111 16.12 7.69 3.42
C VAL A 111 16.67 8.31 2.16
N THR A 112 17.83 8.96 2.35
CA THR A 112 18.72 9.38 1.29
C THR A 112 18.82 8.19 0.34
N GLU A 113 18.83 8.48 -0.95
CA GLU A 113 18.98 7.51 -2.04
C GLU A 113 20.16 6.52 -1.86
N ALA A 114 20.98 6.66 -0.81
CA ALA A 114 21.98 5.70 -0.34
C ALA A 114 21.44 4.33 0.11
N VAL A 115 20.13 4.14 0.35
CA VAL A 115 19.58 2.82 0.75
C VAL A 115 19.24 1.92 -0.45
N PHE A 116 19.16 2.47 -1.67
CA PHE A 116 18.88 1.68 -2.88
C PHE A 116 20.12 1.04 -3.52
N ASP A 117 21.33 1.36 -3.04
CA ASP A 117 22.59 0.76 -3.50
C ASP A 117 23.18 -0.28 -2.53
N ALA A 118 22.46 -0.63 -1.45
CA ALA A 118 22.87 -1.76 -0.64
C ALA A 118 22.68 -3.05 -1.48
N PRO A 119 23.77 -3.78 -1.84
CA PRO A 119 23.63 -4.99 -2.63
C PRO A 119 22.76 -5.98 -1.86
N LEU A 120 21.85 -6.66 -2.56
CA LEU A 120 20.99 -7.67 -1.96
C LEU A 120 21.85 -8.84 -1.46
N VAL A 121 22.18 -8.84 -0.18
CA VAL A 121 22.98 -9.91 0.45
C VAL A 121 22.05 -10.97 1.01
N ARG A 122 22.31 -12.24 0.66
CA ARG A 122 21.61 -13.41 1.22
C ARG A 122 22.58 -14.48 1.67
N SER A 123 22.21 -15.22 2.70
CA SER A 123 22.94 -16.42 3.11
C SER A 123 23.00 -17.43 1.96
N ARG A 124 24.05 -18.24 1.85
CA ARG A 124 24.01 -19.42 0.98
C ARG A 124 23.02 -20.47 1.47
N THR A 125 22.68 -20.44 2.75
CA THR A 125 21.68 -21.30 3.35
C THR A 125 20.30 -20.71 3.13
N VAL A 126 19.51 -21.33 2.26
CA VAL A 126 18.13 -20.91 1.92
C VAL A 126 17.21 -20.84 3.14
N LEU A 127 17.48 -21.62 4.19
CA LEU A 127 16.69 -21.61 5.43
C LEU A 127 16.75 -20.27 6.18
N ASP A 128 17.81 -19.48 5.97
CA ASP A 128 17.97 -18.17 6.59
C ASP A 128 17.30 -17.05 5.78
N TRP A 129 16.72 -17.38 4.62
CA TRP A 129 16.13 -16.39 3.74
C TRP A 129 14.79 -15.93 4.32
N PRO A 130 14.45 -14.64 4.14
CA PRO A 130 13.16 -14.14 4.57
C PRO A 130 12.04 -14.82 3.78
N ALA A 131 10.89 -14.97 4.42
CA ALA A 131 9.69 -15.44 3.74
C ALA A 131 9.10 -14.32 2.87
N CYS A 132 8.63 -14.67 1.67
CA CYS A 132 7.82 -13.78 0.85
C CYS A 132 6.34 -14.08 1.04
N HIS A 133 5.55 -13.04 1.29
CA HIS A 133 4.10 -13.16 1.45
C HIS A 133 3.36 -13.31 0.12
N ARG A 134 3.92 -12.78 -0.97
CA ARG A 134 3.30 -12.77 -2.30
C ARG A 134 4.37 -12.91 -3.39
N LEU A 135 3.97 -13.45 -4.53
CA LEU A 135 4.77 -13.46 -5.75
C LEU A 135 4.44 -12.18 -6.55
N THR A 136 5.45 -11.33 -6.75
CA THR A 136 5.36 -10.14 -7.61
C THR A 136 6.68 -9.93 -8.36
N ALA A 137 6.66 -9.10 -9.40
CA ALA A 137 7.82 -8.81 -10.23
C ALA A 137 8.98 -8.15 -9.44
N GLU A 138 8.67 -7.46 -8.34
CA GLU A 138 9.65 -6.70 -7.54
C GLU A 138 10.33 -7.55 -6.46
N VAL A 139 9.79 -8.72 -6.14
CA VAL A 139 10.26 -9.55 -5.03
C VAL A 139 11.50 -10.36 -5.43
N ASP A 140 12.61 -10.24 -4.70
CA ASP A 140 13.83 -11.03 -4.89
C ASP A 140 14.50 -11.42 -3.56
N GLY A 141 15.26 -12.52 -3.56
CA GLY A 141 16.01 -13.02 -2.41
C GLY A 141 15.12 -13.49 -1.26
N CYS A 142 14.15 -14.36 -1.54
CA CYS A 142 13.27 -14.87 -0.50
C CYS A 142 12.70 -16.25 -0.82
N VAL A 143 12.01 -16.84 0.17
CA VAL A 143 11.33 -18.12 0.03
C VAL A 143 9.82 -17.92 0.11
N TYR A 144 9.12 -18.35 -0.93
CA TYR A 144 7.67 -18.39 -0.98
C TYR A 144 7.15 -19.79 -0.67
N HIS A 145 6.04 -19.88 0.07
CA HIS A 145 5.36 -21.14 0.37
C HIS A 145 3.96 -21.13 -0.27
N PRO A 146 3.76 -21.83 -1.40
CA PRO A 146 2.48 -21.83 -2.09
C PRO A 146 1.36 -22.42 -1.23
N THR A 147 0.19 -21.80 -1.25
CA THR A 147 -1.02 -22.32 -0.58
C THR A 147 -1.75 -23.38 -1.40
N GLN A 148 -1.40 -23.51 -2.68
CA GLN A 148 -1.93 -24.48 -3.65
C GLN A 148 -0.84 -24.90 -4.62
N ASP A 149 -1.09 -25.95 -5.41
CA ASP A 149 -0.20 -26.32 -6.51
C ASP A 149 -0.22 -25.22 -7.59
N LEU A 150 0.95 -24.83 -8.08
CA LEU A 150 1.11 -23.79 -9.10
C LEU A 150 1.81 -24.37 -10.33
N SER A 151 1.46 -23.89 -11.52
CA SER A 151 2.26 -24.18 -12.71
C SER A 151 3.51 -23.30 -12.74
N TRP A 152 4.60 -23.82 -13.31
CA TRP A 152 5.83 -23.06 -13.48
C TRP A 152 5.63 -21.81 -14.35
N ASP A 153 4.83 -21.91 -15.41
CA ASP A 153 4.49 -20.76 -16.26
C ASP A 153 3.77 -19.65 -15.50
N TYR A 154 2.86 -20.00 -14.59
CA TYR A 154 2.16 -19.03 -13.76
C TYR A 154 3.14 -18.31 -12.82
N VAL A 155 4.03 -19.06 -12.18
CA VAL A 155 5.05 -18.49 -11.28
C VAL A 155 6.01 -17.59 -12.05
N ALA A 156 6.47 -18.02 -13.24
CA ALA A 156 7.32 -17.24 -14.13
C ALA A 156 6.67 -15.93 -14.55
N ALA A 157 5.40 -15.97 -14.95
CA ALA A 157 4.64 -14.78 -15.32
C ALA A 157 4.47 -13.80 -14.14
N MET A 158 4.13 -14.31 -12.94
CA MET A 158 3.94 -13.47 -11.74
C MET A 158 5.24 -12.81 -11.25
N LEU A 159 6.37 -13.49 -11.43
CA LEU A 159 7.69 -13.01 -11.04
C LEU A 159 8.42 -12.28 -12.17
N GLU A 160 7.86 -12.22 -13.39
CA GLU A 160 8.56 -11.75 -14.58
C GLU A 160 9.98 -12.34 -14.70
N MET A 161 10.11 -13.64 -14.40
CA MET A 161 11.38 -14.35 -14.34
C MET A 161 11.42 -15.48 -15.37
N ASP A 162 12.59 -15.67 -15.97
CA ASP A 162 12.82 -16.76 -16.91
C ASP A 162 12.60 -18.13 -16.24
N LEU A 163 11.93 -19.03 -16.95
CA LEU A 163 11.57 -20.35 -16.45
C LEU A 163 12.81 -21.20 -16.14
N ASP A 164 13.88 -21.08 -16.92
CA ASP A 164 15.14 -21.79 -16.69
C ASP A 164 15.83 -21.30 -15.42
N ILE A 165 15.75 -20.00 -15.11
CA ILE A 165 16.25 -19.44 -13.85
C ILE A 165 15.45 -20.02 -12.68
N LEU A 166 14.12 -20.04 -12.78
CA LEU A 166 13.24 -20.62 -11.75
C LEU A 166 13.57 -22.09 -11.49
N HIS A 167 13.70 -22.90 -12.54
CA HIS A 167 14.03 -24.31 -12.41
C HIS A 167 15.41 -24.55 -11.83
N ARG A 168 16.42 -23.76 -12.22
CA ARG A 168 17.78 -23.89 -11.63
C ARG A 168 17.80 -23.56 -10.15
N ASN A 169 17.12 -22.49 -9.74
CA ASN A 169 17.01 -22.10 -8.33
C ASN A 169 16.24 -23.13 -7.49
N ASN A 170 15.35 -23.89 -8.13
CA ASN A 170 14.43 -24.81 -7.47
C ASN A 170 14.58 -26.25 -7.99
N ALA A 171 15.81 -26.68 -8.24
CA ALA A 171 16.09 -28.01 -8.78
C ALA A 171 15.64 -29.16 -7.86
N HIS A 172 15.34 -28.87 -6.58
CA HIS A 172 14.75 -29.80 -5.61
C HIS A 172 13.25 -30.04 -5.83
N LEU A 173 12.58 -29.22 -6.63
CA LEU A 173 11.14 -29.33 -6.93
C LEU A 173 10.91 -30.11 -8.24
N PRO A 174 9.73 -30.73 -8.42
CA PRO A 174 9.42 -31.44 -9.65
C PRO A 174 9.27 -30.50 -10.85
N GLN A 175 9.65 -30.97 -12.02
CA GLN A 175 9.73 -30.14 -13.25
C GLN A 175 8.36 -29.75 -13.82
N ASN A 176 7.29 -30.48 -13.49
CA ASN A 176 5.97 -30.27 -14.07
C ASN A 176 5.12 -29.24 -13.31
N MET A 177 5.38 -29.00 -12.03
CA MET A 177 4.62 -28.05 -11.20
C MET A 177 5.37 -27.67 -9.92
N VAL A 178 4.92 -26.62 -9.25
CA VAL A 178 5.34 -26.24 -7.90
C VAL A 178 4.31 -26.78 -6.91
N PRO A 179 4.65 -27.77 -6.05
CA PRO A 179 3.71 -28.33 -5.10
C PRO A 179 3.31 -27.33 -4.00
N ARG A 180 2.09 -27.47 -3.50
CA ARG A 180 1.63 -26.78 -2.29
C ARG A 180 2.59 -27.01 -1.12
N ALA A 181 2.78 -25.96 -0.32
CA ALA A 181 3.62 -25.94 0.88
C ALA A 181 5.10 -26.27 0.64
N SER A 182 5.53 -26.35 -0.61
CA SER A 182 6.95 -26.47 -0.94
C SER A 182 7.68 -25.13 -0.75
N GLN A 183 9.01 -25.20 -0.59
CA GLN A 183 9.87 -24.03 -0.55
C GLN A 183 10.22 -23.62 -1.98
N LEU A 184 9.62 -22.53 -2.45
CA LEU A 184 9.94 -21.90 -3.72
C LEU A 184 10.92 -20.75 -3.48
N VAL A 185 12.17 -20.94 -3.89
CA VAL A 185 13.24 -19.94 -3.84
C VAL A 185 13.07 -18.95 -4.99
N VAL A 186 12.99 -17.66 -4.65
CA VAL A 186 12.94 -16.55 -5.61
C VAL A 186 14.29 -15.84 -5.56
N TRP A 187 15.09 -16.00 -6.62
CA TRP A 187 16.41 -15.40 -6.74
C TRP A 187 16.72 -14.99 -8.18
N ARG A 188 16.78 -13.68 -8.46
CA ARG A 188 17.10 -13.10 -9.78
C ARG A 188 18.58 -12.73 -9.92
N TYR A 189 19.41 -13.10 -8.95
CA TYR A 189 20.84 -12.76 -8.93
C TYR A 189 21.11 -11.24 -8.95
N GLN A 190 20.20 -10.42 -8.39
CA GLN A 190 20.41 -8.97 -8.30
C GLN A 190 21.41 -8.57 -7.19
N GLY A 191 21.88 -9.52 -6.39
CA GLY A 191 22.96 -9.32 -5.43
C GLY A 191 23.85 -10.54 -5.30
N HIS A 192 24.43 -10.77 -4.12
CA HIS A 192 25.39 -11.85 -3.89
C HIS A 192 25.05 -12.68 -2.65
N LEU A 193 25.59 -13.90 -2.63
CA LEU A 193 25.41 -14.82 -1.52
C LEU A 193 26.64 -14.84 -0.60
N GLU A 194 26.41 -14.70 0.69
CA GLU A 194 27.43 -14.76 1.76
C GLU A 194 27.25 -16.01 2.63
N ASN A 195 28.32 -16.40 3.33
CA ASN A 195 28.36 -17.61 4.17
C ASN A 195 27.98 -17.34 5.61
#